data_AF-A0A2G2W4L4-F1
#
_entry.id   AF-A0A2G2W4L4-F1
#
_cell.length_a   1.000
_cell.length_b   1.000
_cell.length_c   1.000
_cell.angle_alpha   90.00
_cell.angle_beta   90.00
_cell.angle_gamma   90.00
#
_symmetry.space_group_name_H-M   'P 1'
#
loop_
_entity.id
_entity.type
_entity.pdbx_description
1 polymer ?
#
loop_
_entity_poly.entity_id
_entity_poly.type
_entity_poly.pdbx_seq_one_letter_code
_entity_poly.pdbx_strand_id
1 'polypeptide(L)'
;MSRFDYPTLPQQDITDTLANFQIASISNEDLLKPTADSVTNLYSSILRHIGTLQDDHDQIREMLATLDCPEIFTLRDLIKPEPNRTRFFVGAILNFYLHREFKLNAIRPVTEYLTLIGEQRSSLEARISQLNEEITVLFFNVFGYKNL
;
A
#
# COMPACT_ATOMS: atom_id res chain seq x y z
N MET A 1 -21.90 -29.22 -2.38
CA MET A 1 -21.09 -28.31 -1.54
C MET A 1 -20.67 -27.16 -2.44
N SER A 2 -21.06 -25.93 -2.12
CA SER A 2 -20.65 -24.76 -2.92
C SER A 2 -19.13 -24.64 -2.81
N ARG A 3 -18.46 -24.83 -3.94
CA ARG A 3 -17.01 -24.68 -4.09
C ARG A 3 -16.79 -23.18 -4.13
N PHE A 4 -16.44 -22.56 -3.00
CA PHE A 4 -15.98 -21.18 -3.02
C PHE A 4 -14.69 -21.18 -3.85
N ASP A 5 -14.81 -20.80 -5.11
CA ASP A 5 -13.65 -20.62 -5.96
C ASP A 5 -12.84 -19.44 -5.41
N TYR A 6 -11.54 -19.64 -5.31
CA TYR A 6 -10.62 -18.63 -4.81
C TYR A 6 -10.74 -17.37 -5.69
N PRO A 7 -10.93 -16.17 -5.11
CA PRO A 7 -11.30 -14.99 -5.87
C PRO A 7 -10.10 -14.47 -6.67
N THR A 8 -10.09 -14.77 -7.98
CA THR A 8 -9.08 -14.31 -8.93
C THR A 8 -9.66 -13.31 -9.92
N LEU A 9 -8.85 -12.33 -10.30
CA LEU A 9 -9.21 -11.36 -11.34
C LEU A 9 -9.19 -12.02 -12.74
N PRO A 10 -10.20 -11.76 -13.61
CA PRO A 10 -10.18 -12.16 -15.02
C PRO A 10 -9.00 -11.57 -15.78
N GLN A 11 -8.56 -12.24 -16.85
CA GLN A 11 -7.37 -11.85 -17.62
C GLN A 11 -7.46 -10.41 -18.16
N GLN A 12 -8.61 -10.02 -18.71
CA GLN A 12 -8.79 -8.68 -19.25
C GLN A 12 -8.68 -7.62 -18.14
N ASP A 13 -9.29 -7.91 -16.99
CA ASP A 13 -9.24 -7.03 -15.83
C ASP A 13 -7.81 -6.93 -15.27
N ILE A 14 -6.99 -7.99 -15.39
CA ILE A 14 -5.56 -7.95 -15.01
C ILE A 14 -4.83 -6.91 -15.87
N THR A 15 -4.94 -6.99 -17.19
CA THR A 15 -4.25 -6.05 -18.09
C THR A 15 -4.75 -4.63 -17.89
N ASP A 16 -6.06 -4.46 -17.75
CA ASP A 16 -6.68 -3.15 -17.56
C ASP A 16 -6.25 -2.54 -16.22
N THR A 17 -6.22 -3.33 -15.15
CA THR A 17 -5.74 -2.89 -13.83
C THR A 17 -4.28 -2.49 -13.89
N LEU A 18 -3.41 -3.33 -14.46
CA LEU A 18 -1.98 -3.02 -14.54
C LEU A 18 -1.70 -1.72 -15.31
N ALA A 19 -2.45 -1.46 -16.38
CA ALA A 19 -2.36 -0.23 -17.15
C ALA A 19 -2.94 0.97 -16.39
N ASN A 20 -4.15 0.85 -15.84
CA ASN A 20 -4.85 1.93 -15.14
C ASN A 20 -4.06 2.45 -13.93
N PHE A 21 -3.42 1.56 -13.18
CA PHE A 21 -2.60 1.91 -12.03
C PHE A 21 -1.13 2.18 -12.38
N GLN A 22 -0.77 2.17 -13.68
CA GLN A 22 0.60 2.38 -14.17
C GLN A 22 1.63 1.44 -13.52
N ILE A 23 1.22 0.20 -13.26
CA ILE A 23 2.05 -0.82 -12.61
C ILE A 23 3.00 -1.42 -13.64
N ALA A 24 2.46 -1.90 -14.76
CA ALA A 24 3.23 -2.51 -15.84
C ALA A 24 2.48 -2.41 -17.18
N SER A 25 3.23 -2.22 -18.27
CA SER A 25 2.70 -2.23 -19.63
C SER A 25 2.86 -3.62 -20.24
N ILE A 26 1.95 -4.55 -19.90
CA ILE A 26 1.94 -5.91 -20.47
C ILE A 26 0.72 -6.13 -21.35
N SER A 27 0.88 -6.92 -22.41
CA SER A 27 -0.23 -7.33 -23.28
C SER A 27 -0.85 -8.66 -22.84
N ASN A 28 -2.04 -8.96 -23.36
CA ASN A 28 -2.67 -10.27 -23.18
C ASN A 28 -1.82 -11.42 -23.74
N GLU A 29 -1.01 -11.17 -24.78
CA GLU A 29 -0.11 -12.16 -25.37
C GLU A 29 1.06 -12.48 -24.44
N ASP A 30 1.60 -11.49 -23.73
CA ASP A 30 2.67 -11.69 -22.74
C ASP A 30 2.22 -12.58 -21.59
N LEU A 31 0.94 -12.50 -21.20
CA LEU A 31 0.33 -13.39 -20.22
C LEU A 31 0.03 -14.79 -20.76
N LEU A 32 -0.11 -14.96 -22.09
CA LEU A 32 -0.27 -16.28 -22.72
C LEU A 32 1.07 -16.98 -22.92
N LYS A 33 2.15 -16.21 -23.06
CA LYS A 33 3.52 -16.70 -23.26
C LYS A 33 4.50 -15.97 -22.34
N PRO A 34 4.40 -16.20 -21.01
CA PRO A 34 5.27 -15.53 -20.08
C PRO A 34 6.73 -15.95 -20.29
N THR A 35 7.64 -14.98 -20.30
CA THR A 35 9.08 -15.21 -20.24
C THR A 35 9.57 -14.93 -18.83
N ALA A 36 10.68 -15.56 -18.42
CA ALA A 36 11.23 -15.36 -17.08
C ALA A 36 11.50 -13.87 -16.78
N ASP A 37 12.06 -13.16 -17.75
CA ASP A 37 12.34 -11.72 -17.63
C ASP A 37 11.06 -10.89 -17.50
N SER A 38 10.04 -11.16 -18.33
CA SER A 38 8.79 -10.38 -18.27
C SER A 38 8.04 -10.62 -16.97
N VAL A 39 8.00 -11.86 -16.49
CA VAL A 39 7.32 -12.23 -15.24
C VAL A 39 8.05 -11.67 -14.02
N THR A 40 9.38 -11.74 -14.01
CA THR A 40 10.17 -11.16 -12.92
C THR A 40 9.95 -9.65 -12.85
N ASN A 41 10.04 -8.96 -13.98
CA ASN A 41 9.76 -7.52 -14.05
C ASN A 41 8.34 -7.17 -13.63
N LEU A 42 7.35 -7.99 -14.01
CA LEU A 42 5.95 -7.81 -13.63
C LEU A 42 5.77 -7.91 -12.11
N TYR A 43 6.28 -8.97 -11.48
CA TYR A 43 6.15 -9.15 -10.04
C TYR A 43 6.90 -8.06 -9.26
N SER A 44 8.13 -7.70 -9.65
CA SER A 44 8.85 -6.57 -9.02
C SER A 44 8.09 -5.26 -9.16
N SER A 45 7.47 -5.02 -10.33
CA SER A 45 6.66 -3.82 -10.54
C SER A 45 5.41 -3.78 -9.64
N ILE A 46 4.75 -4.94 -9.46
CA ILE A 46 3.62 -5.08 -8.56
C ILE A 46 4.05 -4.85 -7.10
N LEU A 47 5.12 -5.51 -6.64
CA LEU A 47 5.65 -5.36 -5.27
C LEU A 47 5.99 -3.90 -4.95
N ARG A 48 6.77 -3.26 -5.82
CA ARG A 48 7.10 -1.83 -5.70
C ARG A 48 5.86 -0.95 -5.62
N HIS A 49 4.81 -1.27 -6.38
CA HIS A 49 3.57 -0.48 -6.37
C HIS A 49 2.73 -0.68 -5.11
N ILE A 50 2.67 -1.91 -4.58
CA ILE A 50 1.98 -2.23 -3.32
C ILE A 50 2.71 -1.59 -2.11
N GLY A 51 3.89 -1.02 -2.34
CA GLY A 51 4.68 -0.31 -1.34
C GLY A 51 5.45 -1.26 -0.44
N THR A 52 5.76 -2.46 -0.93
CA THR A 52 6.64 -3.37 -0.22
C THR A 52 8.09 -2.90 -0.36
N LEU A 53 8.82 -2.82 0.77
CA LEU A 53 10.19 -2.30 0.81
C LEU A 53 11.25 -3.32 0.37
N GLN A 54 10.86 -4.57 0.09
CA GLN A 54 11.76 -5.64 -0.35
C GLN A 54 11.29 -6.18 -1.72
N ASP A 55 12.26 -6.47 -2.60
CA ASP A 55 12.02 -7.04 -3.94
C ASP A 55 12.26 -8.56 -3.93
N ASP A 56 11.99 -9.21 -2.80
CA ASP A 56 12.39 -10.60 -2.57
C ASP A 56 11.24 -11.59 -2.85
N HIS A 57 11.58 -12.74 -3.44
CA HIS A 57 10.62 -13.80 -3.75
C HIS A 57 9.85 -14.34 -2.53
N ASP A 58 10.44 -14.23 -1.34
CA ASP A 58 9.78 -14.62 -0.09
C ASP A 58 8.57 -13.73 0.23
N GLN A 59 8.57 -12.47 -0.22
CA GLN A 59 7.48 -11.56 0.05
C GLN A 59 6.21 -11.89 -0.73
N ILE A 60 6.34 -12.31 -1.99
CA ILE A 60 5.21 -12.80 -2.78
C ILE A 60 4.60 -14.02 -2.08
N ARG A 61 5.46 -14.91 -1.57
CA ARG A 61 5.01 -16.10 -0.85
C ARG A 61 4.31 -15.75 0.46
N GLU A 62 4.85 -14.82 1.25
CA GLU A 62 4.22 -14.35 2.49
C GLU A 62 2.89 -13.65 2.24
N MET A 63 2.80 -12.83 1.19
CA MET A 63 1.56 -12.18 0.78
C MET A 63 0.51 -13.22 0.40
N LEU A 64 0.85 -14.18 -0.46
CA LEU A 64 -0.05 -15.26 -0.87
C LEU A 64 -0.45 -16.16 0.30
N ALA A 65 0.45 -16.41 1.26
CA ALA A 65 0.14 -17.12 2.49
C ALA A 65 -0.86 -16.36 3.36
N THR A 66 -0.73 -15.03 3.46
CA THR A 66 -1.68 -14.17 4.17
C THR A 66 -3.06 -14.15 3.52
N LEU A 67 -3.12 -14.40 2.21
CA LEU A 67 -4.37 -14.50 1.45
C LEU A 67 -4.99 -15.90 1.50
N ASP A 68 -4.40 -16.85 2.25
CA ASP A 68 -4.78 -18.26 2.25
C ASP A 68 -4.87 -18.83 0.82
N CYS A 69 -3.89 -18.46 -0.03
CA CYS A 69 -3.86 -18.87 -1.42
C CYS A 69 -3.74 -20.41 -1.53
N PRO A 70 -4.59 -21.08 -2.31
CA PRO A 70 -4.62 -22.54 -2.39
C PRO A 70 -3.39 -23.13 -3.10
N GLU A 71 -2.68 -22.31 -3.88
CA GLU A 71 -1.50 -22.70 -4.64
C GLU A 71 -0.24 -22.11 -4.00
N ILE A 72 0.81 -22.93 -3.91
CA ILE A 72 2.09 -22.51 -3.35
C ILE A 72 2.91 -21.85 -4.46
N PHE A 73 3.33 -20.61 -4.23
CA PHE A 73 4.27 -19.90 -5.09
C PHE A 73 5.70 -20.40 -4.86
N THR A 74 6.42 -20.68 -5.94
CA THR A 74 7.78 -21.24 -5.91
C THR A 74 8.70 -20.49 -6.85
N LEU A 75 10.02 -20.65 -6.68
CA LEU A 75 11.02 -20.06 -7.59
C LEU A 75 10.83 -20.49 -9.05
N ARG A 76 10.24 -21.68 -9.29
CA ARG A 76 9.90 -22.15 -10.64
C ARG A 76 8.93 -21.21 -11.34
N ASP A 77 8.03 -20.58 -10.61
CA ASP A 77 7.04 -19.64 -11.17
C ASP A 77 7.68 -18.37 -11.74
N LEU A 78 8.96 -18.13 -11.43
CA LEU A 78 9.76 -17.03 -11.93
C LEU A 78 10.76 -17.49 -13.00
N ILE A 79 11.45 -18.61 -12.76
CA ILE A 79 12.47 -19.13 -13.69
C ILE A 79 11.85 -19.77 -14.93
N LYS A 80 10.72 -20.48 -14.77
CA LYS A 80 10.01 -21.16 -15.84
C LYS A 80 8.51 -20.92 -15.66
N PRO A 81 8.04 -19.70 -15.93
CA PRO A 81 6.67 -19.31 -15.68
C PRO A 81 5.70 -20.10 -16.58
N GLU A 82 4.63 -20.59 -15.97
CA GLU A 82 3.53 -21.27 -16.66
C GLU A 82 2.36 -20.29 -16.81
N PRO A 83 1.79 -20.10 -18.02
CA PRO A 83 0.76 -19.07 -18.28
C PRO A 83 -0.39 -19.07 -17.27
N ASN A 84 -0.94 -20.25 -16.96
CA ASN A 84 -2.06 -20.39 -16.04
C ASN A 84 -1.69 -20.01 -14.61
N ARG A 85 -0.47 -20.37 -14.17
CA ARG A 85 0.00 -20.05 -12.82
C ARG A 85 0.32 -18.57 -12.68
N THR A 86 0.99 -17.97 -13.67
CA THR A 86 1.26 -16.53 -13.69
C THR A 86 -0.04 -15.73 -13.60
N ARG A 87 -1.04 -16.07 -14.42
CA ARG A 87 -2.36 -15.40 -14.39
C ARG A 87 -3.06 -15.55 -13.05
N PHE A 88 -3.03 -16.76 -12.50
CA PHE A 88 -3.66 -17.05 -11.21
C PHE A 88 -3.06 -16.19 -10.09
N PHE A 89 -1.74 -16.18 -9.94
CA PHE A 89 -1.07 -15.42 -8.89
C PHE A 89 -1.18 -13.91 -9.10
N VAL A 90 -0.96 -13.41 -10.32
CA VAL A 90 -1.11 -11.98 -10.62
C VAL A 90 -2.54 -11.54 -10.37
N GLY A 91 -3.54 -12.31 -10.82
CA GLY A 91 -4.95 -12.03 -10.58
C GLY A 91 -5.31 -12.04 -9.10
N ALA A 92 -4.76 -12.97 -8.32
CA ALA A 92 -4.94 -13.01 -6.86
C ALA A 92 -4.40 -11.75 -6.18
N ILE A 93 -3.16 -11.37 -6.50
CA ILE A 93 -2.46 -10.22 -5.91
C ILE A 93 -3.17 -8.92 -6.30
N LEU A 94 -3.53 -8.74 -7.57
CA LEU A 94 -4.23 -7.54 -8.04
C LEU A 94 -5.64 -7.44 -7.47
N ASN A 95 -6.36 -8.55 -7.33
CA ASN A 95 -7.68 -8.55 -6.70
C ASN A 95 -7.60 -8.09 -5.24
N PHE A 96 -6.61 -8.59 -4.49
CA PHE A 96 -6.34 -8.07 -3.14
C PHE A 96 -6.00 -6.58 -3.16
N TYR A 97 -5.13 -6.15 -4.07
CA TYR A 97 -4.74 -4.76 -4.21
C TYR A 97 -5.95 -3.84 -4.46
N LEU A 98 -6.82 -4.20 -5.41
CA LEU A 98 -8.05 -3.46 -5.70
C LEU A 98 -8.97 -3.35 -4.47
N HIS A 99 -9.14 -4.44 -3.73
CA HIS A 99 -9.93 -4.45 -2.51
C HIS A 99 -9.33 -3.56 -1.42
N ARG A 100 -8.01 -3.60 -1.26
CA ARG A 100 -7.27 -2.74 -0.33
C ARG A 100 -7.43 -1.26 -0.70
N GLU A 101 -7.23 -0.90 -1.97
CA GLU A 101 -7.40 0.46 -2.46
C GLU A 101 -8.83 0.97 -2.25
N PHE A 102 -9.84 0.14 -2.53
CA PHE A 102 -11.22 0.49 -2.26
C PHE A 102 -11.46 0.77 -0.77
N LYS A 103 -10.97 -0.10 0.12
CA LYS A 103 -11.08 0.09 1.57
C LYS A 103 -10.33 1.31 2.08
N LEU A 104 -9.12 1.59 1.56
CA LEU A 104 -8.35 2.78 1.91
C LEU A 104 -9.07 4.06 1.49
N ASN A 105 -9.64 4.08 0.28
CA ASN A 105 -10.44 5.19 -0.18
C ASN A 105 -11.71 5.40 0.67
N ALA A 106 -12.34 4.31 1.15
CA ALA A 106 -13.50 4.41 2.03
C ALA A 106 -13.18 5.04 3.39
N ILE A 107 -11.99 4.79 3.95
CA ILE A 107 -11.57 5.38 5.24
C ILE A 107 -10.89 6.75 5.10
N ARG A 108 -10.56 7.18 3.87
CA ARG A 108 -9.89 8.45 3.59
C ARG A 108 -10.49 9.67 4.30
N PRO A 109 -11.83 9.85 4.37
CA PRO A 109 -12.42 10.99 5.08
C PRO A 109 -12.09 11.02 6.57
N VAL A 110 -12.01 9.85 7.20
CA VAL A 110 -11.63 9.72 8.62
C VAL A 110 -10.16 10.08 8.80
N THR A 111 -9.30 9.59 7.90
CA THR A 111 -7.87 9.92 7.91
C THR A 111 -7.65 11.43 7.73
N GLU A 112 -8.33 12.07 6.78
CA GLU A 112 -8.27 13.52 6.55
C GLU A 112 -8.74 14.31 7.77
N TYR A 113 -9.83 13.88 8.41
CA TYR A 113 -10.33 14.50 9.63
C TYR A 113 -9.35 14.39 10.81
N LEU A 114 -8.70 13.23 10.98
CA LEU A 114 -7.67 13.03 12.00
C LEU A 114 -6.45 13.93 11.77
N THR A 115 -6.02 14.10 10.51
CA THR A 115 -4.95 15.03 10.15
C THR A 115 -5.30 16.45 10.55
N LEU A 116 -6.51 16.91 10.21
CA LEU A 116 -7.00 18.25 10.57
C LEU A 116 -7.01 18.47 12.09
N ILE A 117 -7.50 17.50 12.87
CA ILE A 117 -7.46 17.57 14.33
C ILE A 117 -6.00 17.69 14.82
N GLY A 118 -5.08 16.91 14.25
CA GLY A 118 -3.67 16.95 14.60
C GLY A 118 -3.05 18.34 14.38
N GLU A 119 -3.34 18.97 13.25
CA GLU A 119 -2.91 20.33 12.93
C GLU A 119 -3.50 21.37 13.90
N GLN A 120 -4.80 21.27 14.19
CA GLN A 120 -5.46 22.14 15.17
C GLN A 120 -4.83 22.01 16.56
N ARG A 121 -4.58 20.78 17.03
CA ARG A 121 -3.91 20.52 18.30
C ARG A 121 -2.52 21.16 18.35
N SER A 122 -1.73 20.97 17.30
CA SER A 122 -0.39 21.56 17.19
C SER A 122 -0.43 23.10 17.28
N SER A 123 -1.37 23.74 16.59
CA SER A 123 -1.53 25.21 16.67
C SER A 123 -1.95 25.71 18.07
N LEU A 124 -2.83 24.97 18.75
CA LEU A 124 -3.26 25.30 20.12
C LEU A 124 -2.11 25.12 21.12
N GLU A 125 -1.33 24.06 20.98
CA GLU A 125 -0.14 23.81 21.81
C GLU A 125 0.91 24.93 21.62
N ALA A 126 1.14 25.37 20.38
CA ALA A 126 1.99 26.52 20.10
C ALA A 126 1.47 27.82 20.74
N ARG A 127 0.15 28.06 20.69
CA ARG A 127 -0.47 29.23 21.32
C ARG A 127 -0.37 29.21 22.85
N ILE A 128 -0.53 28.03 23.46
CA ILE A 128 -0.33 27.84 24.90
C ILE A 128 1.12 28.16 25.28
N SER A 129 2.10 27.67 24.51
CA SER A 129 3.52 27.97 24.75
C SER A 129 3.79 29.47 24.69
N GLN A 130 3.28 30.15 23.66
CA GLN A 130 3.42 31.59 23.50
C GLN A 130 2.85 32.36 24.71
N LEU A 131 1.62 32.03 25.12
CA LEU A 131 0.99 32.69 26.27
C LEU A 131 1.75 32.46 27.58
N ASN A 132 2.31 31.27 27.78
CA ASN A 132 3.13 30.98 28.95
C ASN A 132 4.42 31.81 28.99
N GLU A 133 5.06 32.03 27.84
CA GLU A 133 6.22 32.92 27.71
C GLU A 133 5.84 34.37 28.02
N GLU A 134 4.74 34.87 27.46
CA GLU A 134 4.23 36.23 27.72
C GLU A 134 3.93 36.46 29.21
N ILE A 135 3.27 35.49 29.86
CA ILE A 135 2.99 35.53 31.31
C ILE A 135 4.30 35.59 32.10
N THR A 136 5.30 34.77 31.73
CA THR A 136 6.60 34.75 32.40
C THR A 136 7.30 36.11 32.33
N VAL A 137 7.29 36.74 31.15
CA VAL A 137 7.85 38.08 30.94
C VAL A 137 7.11 39.13 31.77
N LEU A 138 5.78 39.09 31.80
CA LEU A 138 4.97 40.02 32.61
C LEU A 138 5.23 39.84 34.12
N PHE A 139 5.33 38.61 34.61
CA PHE A 139 5.69 38.34 36.00
C PHE A 139 7.07 38.91 36.35
N PHE A 140 8.06 38.71 35.48
CA PHE A 140 9.39 39.29 35.65
C PHE A 140 9.34 40.83 35.70
N ASN A 141 8.59 41.47 34.79
CA ASN A 141 8.48 42.93 34.74
C ASN A 141 7.71 43.53 35.94
N VAL A 142 6.69 42.85 36.45
CA VAL A 142 5.86 43.38 37.55
C VAL A 142 6.48 43.10 38.93
N PHE A 143 7.09 41.93 39.12
CA PHE A 143 7.59 41.47 40.41
C PHE A 143 9.12 41.47 40.53
N GLY A 144 9.85 41.42 39.42
CA GLY A 144 11.32 41.40 39.38
C GLY A 144 11.99 42.76 39.66
N TYR A 145 11.28 43.88 39.46
CA TYR A 145 11.80 45.23 39.77
C TYR A 145 11.57 45.68 41.22
N LYS A 146 10.96 44.85 42.09
CA LYS A 146 10.72 45.20 43.50
C LYS A 146 11.88 44.90 44.45
N ASN A 147 13.04 44.50 43.94
CA ASN A 147 14.24 44.20 44.75
C ASN A 147 15.50 44.98 44.30
N LEU A 148 15.36 46.27 43.98
CA LEU A 148 16.48 47.22 43.88
C LEU A 148 16.16 48.49 44.67
#